data_AF-A0A9W9DNC8-F1
#
_entry.id   AF-A0A9W9DNC8-F1
#
_cell.length_a   1.000
_cell.length_b   1.000
_cell.length_c   1.000
_cell.angle_alpha   90.00
_cell.angle_beta   90.00
_cell.angle_gamma   90.00
#
_symmetry.space_group_name_H-M   'P 1'
#
loop_
_entity.id
_entity.type
_entity.pdbx_description
1 polymer ?
#
loop_
_entity_poly.entity_id
_entity_poly.type
_entity_poly.pdbx_seq_one_letter_code
_entity_poly.pdbx_strand_id
1 'polypeptide(L)'
;MKFVRQRTTIPIPRVLAVVRYRGRHHIFMTRLSGKELSHHQWKTYSQDNRDAVLAQLRNYISQLREIGPPPQYPPYICNILGGPIMDHRLCVNHPYGPYRDEEQMNLQRRQGFSVAQFVEVANIPEEFATEIRESHDLCHPIVFTHNDIAMRNIMVIGDSVTGLIDWECAGWLPAHWEYVKATWTDFDAEEWVRDLREFIPPFDLEARADELIGWSRSWEPRLDL
;
A
#
# COMPACT_ATOMS: atom_id res chain seq x y z
N MET A 1 -1.06 -1.43 -14.75
CA MET A 1 -0.14 -0.60 -15.58
C MET A 1 -0.83 0.22 -16.69
N LYS A 2 -1.41 -0.34 -17.77
CA LYS A 2 -2.01 0.49 -18.86
C LYS A 2 -3.01 1.54 -18.34
N PHE A 3 -3.85 1.15 -17.39
CA PHE A 3 -4.83 2.01 -16.71
C PHE A 3 -4.20 3.27 -16.10
N VAL A 4 -3.10 3.11 -15.35
CA VAL A 4 -2.36 4.19 -14.68
C VAL A 4 -1.71 5.11 -15.71
N ARG A 5 -1.04 4.54 -16.72
CA ARG A 5 -0.37 5.32 -17.79
C ARG A 5 -1.31 6.30 -18.51
N GLN A 6 -2.57 5.94 -18.63
CA GLN A 6 -3.56 6.77 -19.33
C GLN A 6 -4.08 7.94 -18.47
N ARG A 7 -3.80 7.94 -17.17
CA ARG A 7 -4.38 8.88 -16.20
C ARG A 7 -3.35 9.68 -15.44
N THR A 8 -2.08 9.30 -15.50
CA THR A 8 -0.99 9.95 -14.78
C THR A 8 0.22 10.16 -15.68
N THR A 9 1.11 11.05 -15.27
CA THR A 9 2.42 11.29 -15.87
C THR A 9 3.51 10.40 -15.26
N ILE A 10 3.14 9.49 -14.34
CA ILE A 10 4.07 8.61 -13.65
C ILE A 10 4.83 7.78 -14.70
N PRO A 11 6.17 7.79 -14.69
CA PRO A 11 6.94 6.92 -15.55
C PRO A 11 6.74 5.48 -15.08
N ILE A 12 6.14 4.64 -15.92
CA ILE A 12 5.91 3.22 -15.62
C ILE A 12 6.32 2.34 -16.80
N PRO A 13 6.66 1.06 -16.59
CA PRO A 13 6.96 0.14 -17.68
C PRO A 13 5.82 0.06 -18.69
N ARG A 14 6.14 0.05 -19.98
CA ARG A 14 5.16 -0.19 -21.05
C ARG A 14 5.02 -1.68 -21.26
N VAL A 15 3.82 -2.20 -21.06
CA VAL A 15 3.51 -3.61 -21.35
C VAL A 15 3.61 -3.85 -22.86
N LEU A 16 4.48 -4.77 -23.24
CA LEU A 16 4.74 -5.21 -24.62
C LEU A 16 3.90 -6.43 -24.98
N ALA A 17 3.83 -7.41 -24.07
CA ALA A 17 3.04 -8.62 -24.24
C ALA A 17 2.62 -9.22 -22.89
N VAL A 18 1.52 -9.95 -22.89
CA VAL A 18 1.10 -10.82 -21.79
C VAL A 18 0.92 -12.21 -22.37
N VAL A 19 1.65 -13.19 -21.84
CA VAL A 19 1.67 -14.57 -22.35
C VAL A 19 1.33 -15.51 -21.20
N ARG A 20 0.48 -16.52 -21.47
CA ARG A 20 0.24 -17.62 -20.55
C ARG A 20 1.10 -18.81 -20.96
N TYR A 21 2.01 -19.25 -20.10
CA TYR A 21 2.89 -20.38 -20.36
C TYR A 21 3.03 -21.25 -19.11
N ARG A 22 2.90 -22.57 -19.26
CA ARG A 22 2.94 -23.56 -18.15
C ARG A 22 2.09 -23.16 -16.93
N GLY A 23 0.87 -22.68 -17.18
CA GLY A 23 -0.06 -22.27 -16.12
C GLY A 23 0.24 -20.94 -15.44
N ARG A 24 1.32 -20.23 -15.81
CA ARG A 24 1.69 -18.92 -15.26
C ARG A 24 1.48 -17.80 -16.27
N HIS A 25 1.18 -16.61 -15.76
CA HIS A 25 1.14 -15.39 -16.55
C HIS A 25 2.53 -14.74 -16.55
N HIS A 26 2.99 -14.34 -17.73
CA HIS A 26 4.25 -13.63 -17.92
C HIS A 26 3.95 -12.28 -18.59
N ILE A 27 4.45 -11.21 -17.98
CA ILE A 27 4.31 -9.86 -18.51
C ILE A 27 5.67 -9.44 -19.05
N PHE A 28 5.74 -9.22 -20.36
CA PHE A 28 6.89 -8.61 -21.00
C PHE A 28 6.64 -7.11 -21.05
N MET A 29 7.60 -6.33 -20.55
CA MET A 29 7.50 -4.89 -20.45
C MET A 29 8.84 -4.22 -20.73
N THR A 30 8.83 -2.94 -21.05
CA THR A 30 10.06 -2.16 -21.22
C THR A 30 10.79 -2.03 -19.89
N ARG A 31 12.13 -2.12 -19.92
CA ARG A 31 12.96 -1.75 -18.78
C ARG A 31 12.97 -0.22 -18.62
N LEU A 32 12.76 0.26 -17.39
CA LEU A 32 12.94 1.66 -17.05
C LEU A 32 14.44 2.00 -16.91
N SER A 33 14.81 3.23 -17.23
CA SER A 33 16.17 3.73 -17.04
C SER A 33 16.49 3.87 -15.54
N GLY A 34 17.77 3.82 -15.19
CA GLY A 34 18.23 3.98 -13.80
C GLY A 34 18.30 2.67 -13.01
N LYS A 35 18.38 2.82 -11.69
CA LYS A 35 18.42 1.72 -10.72
C LYS A 35 17.35 1.95 -9.66
N GLU A 36 16.98 0.87 -8.96
CA GLU A 36 16.15 0.99 -7.77
C GLU A 36 16.81 1.94 -6.75
N LEU A 37 15.99 2.73 -6.08
CA LEU A 37 16.43 3.58 -4.99
C LEU A 37 16.86 2.66 -3.85
N SER A 38 18.14 2.62 -3.55
CA SER A 38 18.66 1.79 -2.47
C SER A 38 18.81 2.57 -1.17
N HIS A 39 18.70 1.88 -0.04
CA HIS A 39 18.96 2.46 1.29
C HIS A 39 20.34 3.13 1.39
N HIS A 40 21.38 2.49 0.83
CA HIS A 40 22.72 3.07 0.79
C HIS A 40 22.74 4.38 -0.02
N GLN A 41 22.10 4.40 -1.19
CA GLN A 41 22.03 5.59 -2.03
C GLN A 41 21.30 6.74 -1.31
N TRP A 42 20.16 6.47 -0.69
CA TRP A 42 19.39 7.48 0.04
C TRP A 42 20.19 8.11 1.18
N LYS A 43 20.94 7.30 1.95
CA LYS A 43 21.86 7.77 2.99
C LYS A 43 22.94 8.73 2.48
N THR A 44 23.36 8.56 1.22
CA THR A 44 24.38 9.42 0.60
C THR A 44 23.83 10.66 -0.09
N TYR A 45 22.50 10.81 -0.23
CA TYR A 45 21.91 11.98 -0.87
C TYR A 45 22.06 13.22 0.00
N SER A 46 22.38 14.35 -0.64
CA SER A 46 22.20 15.67 -0.03
C SER A 46 20.72 15.92 0.26
N GLN A 47 20.44 16.88 1.14
CA GLN A 47 19.06 17.30 1.42
C GLN A 47 18.33 17.71 0.14
N ASP A 48 18.97 18.52 -0.72
CA ASP A 48 18.38 18.96 -2.00
C ASP A 48 17.99 17.78 -2.90
N ASN A 49 18.83 16.74 -2.98
CA ASN A 49 18.54 15.56 -3.79
C ASN A 49 17.38 14.74 -3.20
N ARG A 50 17.28 14.65 -1.87
CA ARG A 50 16.15 14.01 -1.20
C ARG A 50 14.87 14.78 -1.46
N ASP A 51 14.88 16.09 -1.26
CA ASP A 51 13.73 16.97 -1.47
C ASP A 51 13.21 16.90 -2.91
N ALA A 52 14.12 16.86 -3.89
CA ALA A 52 13.77 16.71 -5.30
C ALA A 52 13.06 15.37 -5.59
N VAL A 53 13.55 14.26 -5.03
CA VAL A 53 12.90 12.95 -5.17
C VAL A 53 11.55 12.94 -4.46
N LEU A 54 11.47 13.42 -3.21
CA LEU A 54 10.24 13.46 -2.42
C LEU A 54 9.17 14.33 -3.08
N ALA A 55 9.55 15.46 -3.69
CA ALA A 55 8.62 16.32 -4.44
C ALA A 55 8.01 15.60 -5.66
N GLN A 56 8.81 14.82 -6.40
CA GLN A 56 8.32 14.01 -7.52
C GLN A 56 7.37 12.90 -7.03
N LEU A 57 7.73 12.19 -5.97
CA LEU A 57 6.89 11.16 -5.37
C LEU A 57 5.56 11.75 -4.88
N ARG A 58 5.59 12.91 -4.20
CA ARG A 58 4.40 13.62 -3.74
C ARG A 58 3.48 13.95 -4.91
N ASN A 59 4.05 14.46 -6.01
CA ASN A 59 3.29 14.72 -7.22
C ASN A 59 2.64 13.44 -7.79
N TYR A 60 3.36 12.32 -7.81
CA TYR A 60 2.84 11.03 -8.29
C TYR A 60 1.72 10.46 -7.40
N ILE A 61 1.87 10.53 -6.08
CA ILE A 61 0.82 10.09 -5.14
C ILE A 61 -0.43 10.95 -5.31
N SER A 62 -0.30 12.28 -5.44
CA SER A 62 -1.44 13.15 -5.69
C SER A 62 -2.18 12.77 -6.98
N GLN A 63 -1.46 12.51 -8.08
CA GLN A 63 -2.07 12.07 -9.34
C GLN A 63 -2.79 10.73 -9.21
N LEU A 64 -2.27 9.77 -8.44
CA LEU A 64 -2.97 8.51 -8.17
C LEU A 64 -4.27 8.78 -7.43
N ARG A 65 -4.25 9.63 -6.39
CA ARG A 65 -5.43 9.97 -5.60
C ARG A 65 -6.49 10.76 -6.38
N GLU A 66 -6.09 11.46 -7.45
CA GLU A 66 -7.00 12.13 -8.39
C GLU A 66 -7.71 11.16 -9.35
N ILE A 67 -7.27 9.90 -9.43
CA ILE A 67 -8.03 8.86 -10.14
C ILE A 67 -9.31 8.61 -9.33
N GLY A 68 -10.41 9.13 -9.86
CA GLY A 68 -11.74 9.00 -9.27
C GLY A 68 -12.16 7.55 -8.96
N PRO A 69 -13.31 7.39 -8.27
CA PRO A 69 -13.76 6.09 -7.78
C PRO A 69 -13.94 5.07 -8.93
N PRO A 70 -13.97 3.76 -8.60
CA PRO A 70 -14.18 2.72 -9.59
C PRO A 70 -15.43 3.03 -10.44
N PRO A 71 -15.37 2.98 -11.77
CA PRO A 71 -16.41 3.51 -12.64
C PRO A 71 -17.73 2.73 -12.63
N GLN A 72 -17.83 1.63 -11.88
CA GLN A 72 -18.90 0.64 -12.09
C GLN A 72 -19.94 0.57 -10.96
N TYR A 73 -19.65 0.86 -9.68
CA TYR A 73 -20.62 0.73 -8.56
C TYR A 73 -20.14 1.55 -7.32
N PRO A 74 -20.93 1.72 -6.22
CA PRO A 74 -20.54 2.42 -4.96
C PRO A 74 -19.11 2.10 -4.48
N PRO A 75 -18.47 2.94 -3.64
CA PRO A 75 -17.01 2.88 -3.45
C PRO A 75 -16.55 1.55 -2.83
N TYR A 76 -16.14 0.61 -3.69
CA TYR A 76 -15.52 -0.64 -3.26
C TYR A 76 -14.02 -0.44 -3.06
N ILE A 77 -13.51 -1.10 -2.03
CA ILE A 77 -12.09 -1.39 -1.88
C ILE A 77 -11.79 -2.59 -2.78
N CYS A 78 -11.18 -2.34 -3.94
CA CYS A 78 -11.05 -3.34 -5.00
C CYS A 78 -9.87 -3.06 -5.96
N ASN A 79 -9.50 -4.07 -6.75
CA ASN A 79 -8.52 -3.92 -7.82
C ASN A 79 -9.13 -3.17 -9.04
N ILE A 80 -8.32 -2.92 -10.07
CA ILE A 80 -8.75 -2.19 -11.29
C ILE A 80 -9.94 -2.82 -12.05
N LEU A 81 -10.24 -4.11 -11.81
CA LEU A 81 -11.33 -4.85 -12.43
C LEU A 81 -12.55 -4.99 -11.50
N GLY A 82 -12.55 -4.33 -10.34
CA GLY A 82 -13.62 -4.46 -9.34
C GLY A 82 -13.52 -5.73 -8.49
N GLY A 83 -12.41 -6.46 -8.57
CA GLY A 83 -12.20 -7.72 -7.86
C GLY A 83 -11.33 -7.59 -6.60
N PRO A 84 -10.92 -8.74 -6.03
CA PRO A 84 -10.04 -8.79 -4.87
C PRO A 84 -8.68 -8.12 -5.11
N ILE A 85 -8.10 -7.51 -4.08
CA ILE A 85 -6.79 -6.84 -4.11
C ILE A 85 -5.71 -7.79 -3.61
N MET A 86 -4.54 -7.79 -4.27
CA MET A 86 -3.33 -8.37 -3.72
C MET A 86 -2.74 -7.39 -2.69
N ASP A 87 -2.45 -7.87 -1.48
CA ASP A 87 -1.86 -7.03 -0.46
C ASP A 87 -1.03 -7.87 0.52
N HIS A 88 0.29 -7.78 0.40
CA HIS A 88 1.24 -8.54 1.21
C HIS A 88 1.14 -8.31 2.73
N ARG A 89 0.54 -7.19 3.16
CA ARG A 89 0.29 -6.91 4.59
C ARG A 89 -1.00 -7.59 5.06
N LEU A 90 -2.03 -7.65 4.22
CA LEU A 90 -3.28 -8.38 4.51
C LEU A 90 -3.13 -9.90 4.34
N CYS A 91 -2.37 -10.38 3.36
CA CYS A 91 -2.00 -11.78 3.20
C CYS A 91 -0.97 -11.95 2.07
N VAL A 92 -0.04 -12.89 2.26
CA VAL A 92 1.04 -13.15 1.29
C VAL A 92 0.59 -14.06 0.13
N ASN A 93 -0.43 -14.91 0.33
CA ASN A 93 -0.67 -16.05 -0.56
C ASN A 93 -1.89 -15.94 -1.48
N HIS A 94 -2.81 -15.00 -1.23
CA HIS A 94 -3.99 -14.84 -2.07
C HIS A 94 -4.59 -13.43 -1.96
N PRO A 95 -5.25 -12.93 -3.03
CA PRO A 95 -6.01 -11.68 -3.00
C PRO A 95 -7.22 -11.73 -2.05
N TYR A 96 -7.59 -10.56 -1.51
CA TYR A 96 -8.72 -10.40 -0.58
C TYR A 96 -9.72 -9.33 -1.04
N GLY A 97 -10.95 -9.41 -0.51
CA GLY A 97 -12.06 -8.55 -0.93
C GLY A 97 -12.72 -9.07 -2.22
N PRO A 98 -13.29 -8.19 -3.07
CA PRO A 98 -13.44 -6.75 -2.84
C PRO A 98 -14.25 -6.47 -1.57
N TYR A 99 -14.03 -5.33 -0.94
CA TYR A 99 -14.81 -4.91 0.23
C TYR A 99 -15.75 -3.77 -0.15
N ARG A 100 -16.94 -3.77 0.44
CA ARG A 100 -17.98 -2.75 0.23
C ARG A 100 -17.60 -1.40 0.85
N ASP A 101 -16.82 -1.41 1.92
CA ASP A 101 -16.42 -0.26 2.72
C ASP A 101 -15.21 -0.61 3.60
N GLU A 102 -14.67 0.41 4.27
CA GLU A 102 -13.55 0.30 5.21
C GLU A 102 -13.89 -0.54 6.45
N GLU A 103 -15.15 -0.51 6.90
CA GLU A 103 -15.61 -1.33 8.03
C GLU A 103 -15.44 -2.83 7.73
N GLN A 104 -15.86 -3.28 6.55
CA GLN A 104 -15.73 -4.68 6.14
C GLN A 104 -14.25 -5.09 6.00
N MET A 105 -13.41 -4.21 5.48
CA MET A 105 -11.96 -4.45 5.43
C MET A 105 -11.36 -4.55 6.85
N ASN A 106 -11.74 -3.65 7.76
CA ASN A 106 -11.28 -3.65 9.14
C ASN A 106 -11.76 -4.89 9.91
N LEU A 107 -12.98 -5.36 9.65
CA LEU A 107 -13.50 -6.62 10.18
C LEU A 107 -12.64 -7.82 9.73
N GLN A 108 -12.26 -7.87 8.45
CA GLN A 108 -11.37 -8.91 7.93
C GLN A 108 -9.97 -8.83 8.54
N ARG A 109 -9.43 -7.62 8.77
CA ARG A 109 -8.14 -7.43 9.47
C ARG A 109 -8.16 -8.03 10.87
N ARG A 110 -9.29 -7.92 11.56
CA ARG A 110 -9.58 -8.54 12.87
C ARG A 110 -10.16 -9.95 12.77
N GLN A 111 -10.04 -10.64 11.64
CA GLN A 111 -10.50 -12.03 11.44
C GLN A 111 -12.00 -12.26 11.75
N GLY A 112 -12.85 -11.25 11.57
CA GLY A 112 -14.29 -11.35 11.86
C GLY A 112 -14.68 -10.97 13.29
N PHE A 113 -13.72 -10.67 14.15
CA PHE A 113 -13.99 -10.23 15.52
C PHE A 113 -14.39 -8.75 15.58
N SER A 114 -15.35 -8.44 16.46
CA SER A 114 -15.54 -7.07 16.94
C SER A 114 -14.25 -6.57 17.61
N VAL A 115 -14.10 -5.25 17.78
CA VAL A 115 -12.89 -4.72 18.43
C VAL A 115 -12.74 -5.27 19.86
N ALA A 116 -13.84 -5.36 20.63
CA ALA A 116 -13.81 -5.93 21.97
C ALA A 116 -13.37 -7.39 21.99
N GLN A 117 -13.95 -8.21 21.10
CA GLN A 117 -13.57 -9.63 20.97
C GLN A 117 -12.11 -9.79 20.54
N PHE A 118 -11.65 -8.97 19.60
CA PHE A 118 -10.29 -9.03 19.11
C PHE A 118 -9.29 -8.68 20.21
N VAL A 119 -9.54 -7.60 20.96
CA VAL A 119 -8.71 -7.16 22.08
C VAL A 119 -8.59 -8.25 23.15
N GLU A 120 -9.70 -8.91 23.48
CA GLU A 120 -9.73 -10.03 24.42
C GLU A 120 -8.92 -11.23 23.90
N VAL A 121 -9.22 -11.71 22.68
CA VAL A 121 -8.59 -12.90 22.10
C VAL A 121 -7.09 -12.69 21.84
N ALA A 122 -6.70 -11.49 21.40
CA ALA A 122 -5.30 -11.14 21.17
C ALA A 122 -4.57 -10.70 22.46
N ASN A 123 -5.25 -10.68 23.61
CA ASN A 123 -4.72 -10.25 24.90
C ASN A 123 -4.02 -8.88 24.84
N ILE A 124 -4.66 -7.93 24.16
CA ILE A 124 -4.15 -6.57 23.97
C ILE A 124 -4.46 -5.75 25.24
N PRO A 125 -3.45 -5.11 25.87
CA PRO A 125 -3.68 -4.23 27.01
C PRO A 125 -4.66 -3.10 26.66
N GLU A 126 -5.49 -2.70 27.62
CA GLU A 126 -6.60 -1.75 27.41
C GLU A 126 -6.12 -0.37 26.92
N GLU A 127 -4.91 0.05 27.33
CA GLU A 127 -4.26 1.26 26.85
C GLU A 127 -4.03 1.25 25.33
N PHE A 128 -3.73 0.09 24.74
CA PHE A 128 -3.52 -0.08 23.30
C PHE A 128 -4.82 -0.41 22.55
N ALA A 129 -5.79 -1.02 23.23
CA ALA A 129 -7.11 -1.30 22.69
C ALA A 129 -7.83 0.00 22.26
N THR A 130 -7.59 1.09 22.97
CA THR A 130 -8.12 2.43 22.63
C THR A 130 -7.70 2.88 21.25
N GLU A 131 -6.42 2.68 20.86
CA GLU A 131 -5.94 3.07 19.52
C GLU A 131 -6.63 2.29 18.40
N ILE A 132 -6.90 0.99 18.61
CA ILE A 132 -7.63 0.16 17.64
C ILE A 132 -9.07 0.62 17.48
N ARG A 133 -9.73 1.00 18.59
CA ARG A 133 -11.11 1.51 18.56
C ARG A 133 -11.17 2.84 17.82
N GLU A 134 -10.36 3.82 18.25
CA GLU A 134 -10.33 5.14 17.65
C GLU A 134 -10.00 5.08 16.15
N SER A 135 -9.01 4.28 15.75
CA SER A 135 -8.65 4.07 14.35
C SER A 135 -9.80 3.49 13.52
N HIS A 136 -10.48 2.45 14.03
CA HIS A 136 -11.54 1.77 13.29
C HIS A 136 -12.92 2.47 13.34
N ASP A 137 -13.09 3.47 14.20
CA ASP A 137 -14.26 4.36 14.22
C ASP A 137 -14.14 5.48 13.17
N LEU A 138 -12.95 5.69 12.59
CA LEU A 138 -12.74 6.61 11.48
C LEU A 138 -13.20 6.02 10.15
N CYS A 139 -13.54 6.91 9.21
CA CYS A 139 -13.90 6.55 7.85
C CYS A 139 -13.15 7.46 6.88
N HIS A 140 -12.41 6.85 5.96
CA HIS A 140 -11.51 7.53 5.05
C HIS A 140 -12.06 7.53 3.62
N PRO A 141 -11.70 8.56 2.81
CA PRO A 141 -11.95 8.51 1.39
C PRO A 141 -11.30 7.29 0.75
N ILE A 142 -12.02 6.63 -0.16
CA ILE A 142 -11.45 5.57 -0.99
C ILE A 142 -10.74 6.21 -2.18
N VAL A 143 -9.44 5.96 -2.30
CA VAL A 143 -8.56 6.55 -3.33
C VAL A 143 -7.79 5.47 -4.05
N PHE A 144 -7.38 5.72 -5.29
CA PHE A 144 -6.49 4.80 -6.00
C PHE A 144 -5.07 4.93 -5.44
N THR A 145 -4.45 3.79 -5.11
CA THR A 145 -3.11 3.69 -4.52
C THR A 145 -2.24 2.75 -5.33
N HIS A 146 -0.92 2.93 -5.24
CA HIS A 146 0.02 1.91 -5.72
C HIS A 146 0.02 0.71 -4.76
N ASN A 147 -0.17 0.99 -3.47
CA ASN A 147 -0.26 -0.01 -2.40
C ASN A 147 0.97 -0.93 -2.29
N ASP A 148 2.14 -0.48 -2.74
CA ASP A 148 3.44 -1.15 -2.48
C ASP A 148 4.58 -0.14 -2.73
N ILE A 149 4.38 1.10 -2.27
CA ILE A 149 5.41 2.13 -2.40
C ILE A 149 6.52 1.83 -1.41
N ALA A 150 7.67 1.45 -1.96
CA ALA A 150 8.87 1.07 -1.23
C ALA A 150 10.10 1.47 -2.04
N MET A 151 11.25 1.64 -1.38
CA MET A 151 12.48 2.07 -2.05
C MET A 151 12.84 1.17 -3.25
N ARG A 152 12.66 -0.16 -3.10
CA ARG A 152 12.88 -1.16 -4.16
C ARG A 152 12.02 -0.98 -5.42
N ASN A 153 10.90 -0.29 -5.29
CA ASN A 153 9.92 -0.09 -6.36
C ASN A 153 10.02 1.30 -7.01
N ILE A 154 10.99 2.11 -6.59
CA ILE A 154 11.26 3.46 -7.11
C ILE A 154 12.55 3.41 -7.91
N MET A 155 12.49 3.73 -9.20
CA MET A 155 13.65 3.82 -10.08
C MET A 155 14.17 5.27 -10.12
N VAL A 156 15.48 5.45 -10.02
CA VAL A 156 16.13 6.77 -10.01
C VAL A 156 17.38 6.85 -10.89
N ILE A 157 17.67 8.06 -11.38
CA ILE A 157 18.97 8.50 -11.90
C ILE A 157 19.31 9.81 -11.20
N GLY A 158 20.27 9.78 -10.27
CA GLY A 158 20.50 10.93 -9.38
C GLY A 158 19.22 11.26 -8.61
N ASP A 159 18.87 12.54 -8.56
CA ASP A 159 17.67 13.06 -7.89
C ASP A 159 16.37 12.92 -8.70
N SER A 160 16.44 12.34 -9.90
CA SER A 160 15.30 12.20 -10.81
C SER A 160 14.65 10.82 -10.71
N VAL A 161 13.35 10.78 -10.42
CA VAL A 161 12.55 9.54 -10.42
C VAL A 161 12.25 9.14 -11.86
N THR A 162 12.83 8.03 -12.29
CA THR A 162 12.69 7.49 -13.65
C THR A 162 11.61 6.43 -13.77
N GLY A 163 10.99 6.04 -12.64
CA GLY A 163 9.66 5.45 -12.63
C GLY A 163 9.31 4.59 -11.43
N LEU A 164 8.06 4.14 -11.41
CA LEU A 164 7.51 3.25 -10.39
C LEU A 164 7.20 1.88 -10.99
N ILE A 165 7.56 0.82 -10.27
CA ILE A 165 7.36 -0.59 -10.67
C ILE A 165 6.57 -1.35 -9.61
N ASP A 166 6.23 -2.60 -9.94
CA ASP A 166 5.52 -3.52 -9.02
C ASP A 166 4.09 -3.12 -8.66
N TRP A 167 3.26 -2.97 -9.70
CA TRP A 167 1.87 -2.52 -9.61
C TRP A 167 0.86 -3.63 -9.28
N GLU A 168 1.29 -4.78 -8.76
CA GLU A 168 0.39 -5.92 -8.53
C GLU A 168 -0.62 -5.68 -7.39
N CYS A 169 -0.24 -4.85 -6.42
CA CYS A 169 -1.09 -4.48 -5.28
C CYS A 169 -2.01 -3.29 -5.55
N ALA A 170 -1.87 -2.62 -6.69
CA ALA A 170 -2.55 -1.36 -6.97
C ALA A 170 -4.08 -1.53 -7.08
N GLY A 171 -4.81 -0.62 -6.44
CA GLY A 171 -6.26 -0.67 -6.35
C GLY A 171 -6.85 0.56 -5.68
N TRP A 172 -8.15 0.55 -5.46
CA TRP A 172 -8.84 1.52 -4.63
C TRP A 172 -8.87 1.03 -3.19
N LEU A 173 -8.31 1.81 -2.26
CA LEU A 173 -8.21 1.49 -0.83
C LEU A 173 -8.49 2.75 0.01
N PRO A 174 -8.76 2.59 1.33
CA PRO A 174 -8.85 3.73 2.24
C PRO A 174 -7.57 4.58 2.18
N ALA A 175 -7.71 5.90 2.20
CA ALA A 175 -6.59 6.84 2.01
C ALA A 175 -5.42 6.66 2.98
N HIS A 176 -5.68 6.07 4.15
CA HIS A 176 -4.66 5.77 5.16
C HIS A 176 -3.79 4.56 4.80
N TRP A 177 -4.31 3.62 4.01
CA TRP A 177 -3.74 2.28 3.89
C TRP A 177 -2.37 2.25 3.22
N GLU A 178 -2.15 3.13 2.23
CA GLU A 178 -0.85 3.24 1.57
C GLU A 178 0.26 3.69 2.53
N TYR A 179 -0.06 4.59 3.48
CA TYR A 179 0.88 5.00 4.53
C TYR A 179 1.17 3.84 5.49
N VAL A 180 0.12 3.19 6.00
CA VAL A 180 0.22 2.03 6.91
C VAL A 180 1.08 0.92 6.31
N LYS A 181 0.86 0.56 5.05
CA LYS A 181 1.64 -0.47 4.38
C LYS A 181 3.08 -0.01 4.11
N ALA A 182 3.28 1.23 3.69
CA ALA A 182 4.63 1.77 3.45
C ALA A 182 5.49 1.77 4.72
N THR A 183 4.92 2.08 5.90
CA THR A 183 5.64 2.03 7.18
C THR A 183 6.09 0.61 7.57
N TRP A 184 5.38 -0.43 7.09
CA TRP A 184 5.74 -1.82 7.32
C TRP A 184 6.78 -2.36 6.32
N THR A 185 6.80 -1.82 5.10
CA THR A 185 7.47 -2.45 3.95
C THR A 185 9.00 -2.26 3.93
N ASP A 186 9.50 -1.17 4.51
CA ASP A 186 10.93 -0.83 4.57
C ASP A 186 11.35 -0.55 6.03
N PHE A 187 10.88 -1.38 6.99
CA PHE A 187 11.06 -1.16 8.44
C PHE A 187 12.52 -1.01 8.90
N ASP A 188 13.49 -1.56 8.16
CA ASP A 188 14.94 -1.43 8.45
C ASP A 188 15.53 -0.08 7.96
N ALA A 189 14.74 0.79 7.34
CA ALA A 189 15.16 2.08 6.79
C ALA A 189 14.45 3.24 7.53
N GLU A 190 14.78 3.44 8.81
CA GLU A 190 14.17 4.47 9.68
C GLU A 190 14.10 5.87 9.04
N GLU A 191 15.17 6.28 8.33
CA GLU A 191 15.20 7.56 7.60
C GLU A 191 14.13 7.63 6.52
N TRP A 192 13.97 6.55 5.74
CA TRP A 192 12.96 6.47 4.69
C TRP A 192 11.55 6.45 5.27
N VAL A 193 11.33 5.68 6.34
CA VAL A 193 10.04 5.63 7.05
C VAL A 193 9.64 7.00 7.57
N ARG A 194 10.59 7.79 8.10
CA ARG A 194 10.34 9.18 8.48
C ARG A 194 9.98 10.05 7.27
N ASP A 195 10.70 9.88 6.17
CA ASP A 195 10.51 10.67 4.95
C ASP A 195 9.21 10.32 4.20
N LEU A 196 8.54 9.19 4.50
CA LEU A 196 7.20 8.86 3.96
C LEU A 196 6.19 9.98 4.16
N ARG A 197 6.24 10.64 5.33
CA ARG A 197 5.35 11.74 5.71
C ARG A 197 5.44 12.94 4.76
N GLU A 198 6.55 13.05 4.04
CA GLU A 198 6.75 14.13 3.09
C GLU A 198 5.96 13.91 1.80
N PHE A 199 5.63 12.69 1.40
CA PHE A 199 4.97 12.45 0.11
C PHE A 199 3.69 11.61 0.18
N ILE A 200 3.40 11.02 1.33
CA ILE A 200 2.13 10.38 1.66
C ILE A 200 1.59 11.08 2.92
N PRO A 201 0.33 11.55 2.93
CA PRO A 201 -0.27 12.10 4.15
C PRO A 201 -0.11 11.12 5.32
N PRO A 202 0.30 11.60 6.51
CA PRO A 202 0.55 10.73 7.66
C PRO A 202 -0.76 10.25 8.30
N PHE A 203 -0.78 8.97 8.65
CA PHE A 203 -1.90 8.28 9.32
C PHE A 203 -1.34 7.45 10.48
N ASP A 204 -0.76 8.14 11.47
CA ASP A 204 0.02 7.51 12.53
C ASP A 204 -0.84 6.68 13.49
N LEU A 205 -2.08 7.09 13.75
CA LEU A 205 -3.02 6.33 14.57
C LEU A 205 -3.37 5.00 13.90
N GLU A 206 -3.65 5.04 12.60
CA GLU A 206 -3.99 3.89 11.77
C GLU A 206 -2.80 2.94 11.64
N ALA A 207 -1.58 3.48 11.51
CA ALA A 207 -0.35 2.69 11.46
C ALA A 207 -0.07 1.97 12.78
N ARG A 208 -0.19 2.65 13.93
CA ARG A 208 -0.01 2.00 15.25
C ARG A 208 -1.10 0.99 15.54
N ALA A 209 -2.36 1.29 15.22
CA ALA A 209 -3.45 0.35 15.34
C ALA A 209 -3.23 -0.90 14.46
N ASP A 210 -2.75 -0.72 13.22
CA ASP A 210 -2.38 -1.83 12.34
C ASP A 210 -1.23 -2.66 12.89
N GLU A 211 -0.22 -2.03 13.49
CA GLU A 211 0.87 -2.73 14.14
C GLU A 211 0.33 -3.68 15.22
N LEU A 212 -0.48 -3.18 16.15
CA LEU A 212 -1.12 -3.98 17.20
C LEU A 212 -1.93 -5.16 16.64
N ILE A 213 -2.65 -4.95 15.53
CA ILE A 213 -3.41 -6.00 14.85
C ILE A 213 -2.51 -7.01 14.15
N GLY A 214 -1.41 -6.55 13.54
CA GLY A 214 -0.51 -7.39 12.77
C GLY A 214 0.42 -8.26 13.61
N TRP A 215 0.86 -7.77 14.77
CA TRP A 215 1.63 -8.56 15.73
C TRP A 215 0.83 -9.76 16.25
N SER A 216 -0.50 -9.64 16.35
CA SER A 216 -1.38 -10.74 16.75
C SER A 216 -1.48 -11.86 15.72
N ARG A 217 -1.15 -11.62 14.44
CA ARG A 217 -1.16 -12.64 13.37
C ARG A 217 -0.01 -13.64 13.43
N SER A 218 0.88 -13.53 14.42
CA SER A 218 1.71 -14.67 14.86
C SER A 218 0.86 -15.82 15.43
N TRP A 219 -0.43 -15.58 15.68
CA TRP A 219 -1.44 -16.64 15.76
C TRP A 219 -1.73 -17.21 14.38
N GLU A 220 -1.29 -18.45 14.15
CA GLU A 220 -1.88 -19.28 13.10
C GLU A 220 -3.40 -19.34 13.31
N PRO A 221 -4.22 -19.05 12.30
CA PRO A 221 -5.64 -19.33 12.39
C PRO A 221 -5.77 -20.83 12.62
N ARG A 222 -6.42 -21.24 13.73
CA ARG A 222 -6.99 -22.59 13.76
C ARG A 222 -8.04 -22.60 12.67
N LEU A 223 -7.70 -23.21 11.54
CA LEU A 223 -8.62 -23.54 10.46
C LEU A 223 -9.56 -24.66 10.92
N ASP A 224 -10.32 -24.42 11.98
CA ASP A 224 -11.35 -25.34 12.45
C ASP A 224 -12.42 -24.50 13.16
N LEU A 225 -13.44 -24.05 12.41
CA LEU A 225 -14.86 -23.95 12.81
C LEU A 225 -15.72 -23.72 11.56
#